data_AF-A0A524MZC8-F1
#
_entry.id   AF-A0A524MZC8-F1
#
_cell.length_a   1.000
_cell.length_b   1.000
_cell.length_c   1.000
_cell.angle_alpha   90.00
_cell.angle_beta   90.00
_cell.angle_gamma   90.00
#
_symmetry.space_group_name_H-M   'P 1'
#
loop_
_entity.id
_entity.type
_entity.pdbx_description
1 polymer ?
#
loop_
_entity_poly.entity_id
_entity_poly.type
_entity_poly.pdbx_seq_one_letter_code
_entity_poly.pdbx_strand_id
1 'polypeptide(L)'
;FMVYHHRVGPTYGDHGLTRCPGAVPISSINPGMWGTEVTGQAIARNYKGVNGRFFLTAAGPGTEMQLWEIAALGIASLASGRDLFCGGGVRRYKVKPMLGSALENKFHAELGYAALGISREDANEMVKQIVGKYVNDVTKDGGPWGYTFQEIHNTRTLTIRPEFQAVYDKVKNELIEMGLDFQY
;
A
#
# COMPACT_ATOMS: atom_id res chain seq x y z
N PHE A 1 -5.50 -18.77 -15.72
CA PHE A 1 -6.20 -19.38 -14.56
C PHE A 1 -5.16 -19.73 -13.52
N MET A 2 -5.28 -19.26 -12.28
CA MET A 2 -4.30 -19.54 -11.21
C MET A 2 -5.03 -20.10 -9.99
N VAL A 3 -4.69 -21.34 -9.62
CA VAL A 3 -5.31 -22.12 -8.56
C VAL A 3 -4.34 -22.17 -7.39
N TYR A 4 -4.63 -21.46 -6.31
CA TYR A 4 -4.10 -21.80 -4.98
C TYR A 4 -5.21 -21.62 -3.94
N HIS A 5 -5.64 -22.73 -3.38
CA HIS A 5 -6.70 -22.81 -2.38
C HIS A 5 -6.02 -22.78 -1.00
N HIS A 6 -6.24 -21.74 -0.20
CA HIS A 6 -5.76 -21.76 1.19
C HIS A 6 -6.88 -22.25 2.13
N ARG A 7 -6.53 -23.17 3.02
CA ARG A 7 -7.40 -23.75 4.05
C ARG A 7 -7.42 -22.89 5.33
N VAL A 8 -7.71 -21.60 5.24
CA VAL A 8 -8.02 -20.81 6.44
C VAL A 8 -9.53 -20.67 6.50
N GLY A 9 -10.09 -21.03 7.65
CA GLY A 9 -11.52 -21.01 7.93
C GLY A 9 -12.16 -19.64 7.73
N PRO A 10 -13.50 -19.56 7.77
CA PRO A 10 -14.24 -18.37 7.40
C PRO A 10 -13.98 -17.25 8.42
N THR A 11 -13.15 -16.28 8.08
CA THR A 11 -13.22 -14.92 8.65
C THR A 11 -14.10 -14.06 7.76
N TYR A 12 -15.34 -14.52 7.54
CA TYR A 12 -16.37 -13.76 6.85
C TYR A 12 -17.45 -13.39 7.85
N GLY A 13 -17.19 -12.32 8.59
CA GLY A 13 -18.07 -11.78 9.60
C GLY A 13 -17.35 -10.64 10.29
N ASP A 14 -17.49 -9.43 9.73
CA ASP A 14 -17.51 -8.15 10.45
C ASP A 14 -17.43 -6.99 9.45
N HIS A 15 -18.57 -6.65 8.85
CA HIS A 15 -18.77 -5.31 8.30
C HIS A 15 -18.84 -4.33 9.48
N GLY A 16 -17.66 -3.93 9.96
CA GLY A 16 -17.51 -3.18 11.19
C GLY A 16 -16.13 -2.53 11.32
N LEU A 17 -15.68 -1.82 10.27
CA LEU A 17 -15.34 -0.39 10.33
C LEU A 17 -14.66 0.24 11.56
N THR A 18 -15.14 -0.08 12.76
CA THR A 18 -14.97 0.75 13.96
C THR A 18 -14.75 -0.04 15.26
N ARG A 19 -15.01 -1.36 15.34
CA ARG A 19 -14.96 -2.09 16.64
C ARG A 19 -14.61 -3.59 16.59
N CYS A 20 -13.62 -4.02 15.81
CA CYS A 20 -13.08 -5.38 15.98
C CYS A 20 -11.89 -5.37 16.96
N PRO A 21 -11.98 -6.06 18.11
CA PRO A 21 -10.80 -6.50 18.83
C PRO A 21 -10.21 -7.69 18.06
N GLY A 22 -9.18 -7.43 17.25
CA GLY A 22 -8.55 -8.42 16.38
C GLY A 22 -7.30 -7.84 15.71
N ALA A 23 -6.60 -8.65 14.90
CA ALA A 23 -5.41 -8.22 14.18
C ALA A 23 -5.67 -6.94 13.39
N VAL A 24 -4.67 -6.05 13.31
CA VAL A 24 -4.77 -4.78 12.58
C VAL A 24 -5.31 -5.06 11.16
N PRO A 25 -6.43 -4.45 10.74
CA PRO A 25 -6.98 -4.65 9.41
C PRO A 25 -6.03 -4.04 8.39
N ILE A 26 -5.28 -4.91 7.73
CA ILE A 26 -4.33 -4.60 6.67
C ILE A 26 -4.82 -5.22 5.36
N SER A 27 -4.44 -4.60 4.25
CA SER A 27 -4.85 -5.07 2.92
C SER A 27 -3.65 -5.29 1.98
N SER A 28 -2.44 -5.11 2.50
CA SER A 28 -1.15 -5.22 1.81
C SER A 28 -0.60 -6.64 1.76
N ILE A 29 -1.28 -7.63 2.36
CA ILE A 29 -0.92 -9.05 2.27
C ILE A 29 -2.14 -9.90 1.92
N ASN A 30 -1.90 -11.15 1.55
CA ASN A 30 -2.97 -12.12 1.32
C ASN A 30 -3.60 -12.60 2.64
N PRO A 31 -4.91 -12.95 2.62
CA PRO A 31 -5.82 -12.92 1.47
C PRO A 31 -6.43 -11.54 1.17
N GLY A 32 -6.19 -10.53 2.01
CA GLY A 32 -6.83 -9.21 1.91
C GLY A 32 -6.56 -8.49 0.58
N MET A 33 -5.30 -8.48 0.11
CA MET A 33 -4.94 -7.87 -1.16
C MET A 33 -5.60 -8.57 -2.33
N TRP A 34 -5.39 -9.88 -2.45
CA TRP A 34 -5.93 -10.68 -3.55
C TRP A 34 -7.46 -10.59 -3.66
N GLY A 35 -8.18 -10.74 -2.54
CA GLY A 35 -9.65 -10.69 -2.55
C GLY A 35 -10.18 -9.32 -3.00
N THR A 36 -9.52 -8.25 -2.56
CA THR A 36 -9.90 -6.89 -2.95
C THR A 36 -9.61 -6.64 -4.42
N GLU A 37 -8.47 -7.10 -4.94
CA GLU A 37 -8.09 -6.86 -6.33
C GLU A 37 -8.89 -7.70 -7.33
N VAL A 38 -9.24 -8.95 -6.99
CA VAL A 38 -10.17 -9.75 -7.80
C VAL A 38 -11.55 -9.09 -7.88
N THR A 39 -12.03 -8.56 -6.75
CA THR A 39 -13.28 -7.76 -6.72
C THR A 39 -13.14 -6.51 -7.57
N GLY A 40 -11.98 -5.85 -7.52
CA GLY A 40 -11.66 -4.68 -8.35
C GLY A 40 -11.77 -4.97 -9.83
N GLN A 41 -11.22 -6.10 -10.28
CA GLN A 41 -11.32 -6.54 -11.68
C GLN A 41 -12.77 -6.85 -12.08
N ALA A 42 -13.54 -7.46 -11.18
CA ALA A 42 -14.95 -7.73 -11.44
C ALA A 42 -15.75 -6.43 -11.59
N ILE A 43 -15.53 -5.44 -10.73
CA ILE A 43 -16.17 -4.12 -10.83
C ILE A 43 -15.75 -3.44 -12.13
N ALA A 44 -14.45 -3.36 -12.43
CA ALA A 44 -13.93 -2.72 -13.64
C ALA A 44 -14.51 -3.30 -14.94
N ARG A 45 -14.81 -4.61 -14.95
CA ARG A 45 -15.39 -5.29 -16.13
C ARG A 45 -16.90 -5.13 -16.24
N ASN A 46 -17.62 -5.00 -15.13
CA ASN A 46 -19.08 -5.13 -15.10
C ASN A 46 -19.83 -3.85 -14.70
N TYR A 47 -19.14 -2.88 -14.12
CA TYR A 47 -19.70 -1.64 -13.63
C TYR A 47 -19.01 -0.43 -14.26
N LYS A 48 -19.79 0.61 -14.58
CA LYS A 48 -19.30 1.81 -15.27
C LYS A 48 -19.08 3.02 -14.36
N GLY A 49 -19.22 2.84 -13.05
CA GLY A 49 -18.93 3.89 -12.07
C GLY A 49 -17.52 3.74 -11.48
N VAL A 50 -17.11 4.76 -10.72
CA VAL A 50 -15.76 4.86 -10.13
C VAL A 50 -15.47 3.68 -9.21
N ASN A 51 -14.36 3.00 -9.49
CA ASN A 51 -13.85 1.84 -8.77
C ASN A 51 -12.70 2.25 -7.84
N GLY A 52 -13.07 2.84 -6.69
CA GLY A 52 -12.10 3.31 -5.70
C GLY A 52 -11.38 2.20 -4.94
N ARG A 53 -10.22 2.52 -4.37
CA ARG A 53 -9.45 1.64 -3.49
C ARG A 53 -8.81 2.43 -2.34
N PHE A 54 -9.05 1.97 -1.12
CA PHE A 54 -8.41 2.49 0.10
C PHE A 54 -7.22 1.62 0.47
N PHE A 55 -6.05 2.19 0.73
CA PHE A 55 -4.90 1.41 1.18
C PHE A 55 -4.89 1.29 2.70
N LEU A 56 -4.64 0.08 3.20
CA LEU A 56 -4.46 -0.21 4.63
C LEU A 56 -3.10 -0.87 4.81
N THR A 57 -2.16 -0.11 5.37
CA THR A 57 -0.78 -0.53 5.62
C THR A 57 -0.60 -0.94 7.08
N ALA A 58 0.25 -1.93 7.31
CA ALA A 58 0.69 -2.36 8.64
C ALA A 58 1.67 -1.33 9.24
N ALA A 59 2.58 -0.81 8.43
CA ALA A 59 3.60 0.14 8.83
C ALA A 59 3.12 1.59 8.78
N GLY A 60 3.81 2.45 9.54
CA GLY A 60 3.49 3.87 9.67
C GLY A 60 4.33 4.79 8.77
N PRO A 61 4.02 6.10 8.77
CA PRO A 61 4.70 7.12 7.97
C PRO A 61 6.20 7.12 8.11
N GLY A 62 6.91 7.39 7.02
CA GLY A 62 8.36 7.55 7.01
C GLY A 62 9.14 6.24 7.22
N THR A 63 8.45 5.09 7.15
CA THR A 63 9.10 3.78 7.23
C THR A 63 9.22 3.18 5.83
N GLU A 64 10.30 2.45 5.60
CA GLU A 64 10.52 1.74 4.35
C GLU A 64 9.40 0.74 4.06
N MET A 65 8.99 -0.02 5.09
CA MET A 65 7.91 -0.99 4.99
C MET A 65 6.61 -0.37 4.47
N GLN A 66 6.24 0.83 4.92
CA GLN A 66 5.02 1.48 4.44
C GLN A 66 5.09 1.80 2.95
N LEU A 67 6.24 2.26 2.45
CA LEU A 67 6.42 2.52 1.02
C LEU A 67 6.31 1.23 0.20
N TRP A 68 6.88 0.12 0.70
CA TRP A 68 6.72 -1.19 0.06
C TRP A 68 5.26 -1.68 0.04
N GLU A 69 4.53 -1.49 1.14
CA GLU A 69 3.11 -1.82 1.21
C GLU A 69 2.28 -0.96 0.23
N ILE A 70 2.59 0.33 0.12
CA ILE A 70 1.94 1.24 -0.85
C ILE A 70 2.29 0.81 -2.28
N ALA A 71 3.54 0.41 -2.54
CA ALA A 71 3.97 -0.08 -3.85
C ALA A 71 3.18 -1.31 -4.28
N ALA A 72 3.14 -2.34 -3.43
CA ALA A 72 2.38 -3.57 -3.70
C ALA A 72 0.90 -3.28 -3.96
N LEU A 73 0.27 -2.46 -3.11
CA LEU A 73 -1.13 -2.07 -3.24
C LEU A 73 -1.40 -1.27 -4.51
N GLY A 74 -0.56 -0.28 -4.81
CA GLY A 74 -0.68 0.60 -5.99
C GLY A 74 -0.61 -0.19 -7.30
N ILE A 75 0.43 -0.99 -7.45
CA ILE A 75 0.67 -1.80 -8.65
C ILE A 75 -0.47 -2.81 -8.85
N ALA A 76 -0.86 -3.53 -7.80
CA ALA A 76 -1.94 -4.51 -7.88
C ALA A 76 -3.29 -3.86 -8.23
N SER A 77 -3.55 -2.66 -7.70
CA SER A 77 -4.78 -1.90 -7.94
C SER A 77 -4.87 -1.37 -9.37
N LEU A 78 -3.77 -0.81 -9.89
CA LEU A 78 -3.69 -0.32 -11.28
C LEU A 78 -3.94 -1.46 -12.27
N ALA A 79 -3.22 -2.58 -12.11
CA ALA A 79 -3.41 -3.77 -12.94
C ALA A 79 -4.83 -4.36 -12.86
N SER A 80 -5.55 -4.07 -11.76
CA SER A 80 -6.91 -4.53 -11.52
C SER A 80 -8.00 -3.57 -12.02
N GLY A 81 -7.63 -2.43 -12.61
CA GLY A 81 -8.58 -1.45 -13.17
C GLY A 81 -9.27 -0.60 -12.11
N ARG A 82 -8.54 -0.20 -11.05
CA ARG A 82 -9.02 0.77 -10.05
C ARG A 82 -8.81 2.20 -10.57
N ASP A 83 -9.82 3.06 -10.42
CA ASP A 83 -9.81 4.44 -10.92
C ASP A 83 -9.23 5.44 -9.91
N LEU A 84 -9.57 5.27 -8.63
CA LEU A 84 -9.23 6.23 -7.57
C LEU A 84 -8.47 5.53 -6.45
N PHE A 85 -7.34 6.11 -6.06
CA PHE A 85 -6.61 5.70 -4.88
C PHE A 85 -6.85 6.69 -3.75
N CYS A 86 -7.43 6.22 -2.65
CA CYS A 86 -7.70 7.07 -1.50
C CYS A 86 -6.63 6.85 -0.41
N GLY A 87 -5.54 7.63 -0.54
CA GLY A 87 -4.54 7.97 0.50
C GLY A 87 -3.51 6.89 0.85
N GLY A 88 -2.28 7.33 1.20
CA GLY A 88 -1.12 6.51 1.60
C GLY A 88 -1.26 5.75 2.93
N GLY A 89 -2.26 4.87 3.02
CA GLY A 89 -2.54 4.03 4.18
C GLY A 89 -3.47 4.70 5.20
N VAL A 90 -4.70 4.20 5.38
CA VAL A 90 -5.53 4.59 6.53
C VAL A 90 -4.88 4.02 7.80
N ARG A 91 -4.33 4.93 8.61
CA ARG A 91 -3.48 4.64 9.78
C ARG A 91 -4.27 4.30 11.04
N ARG A 92 -5.23 3.37 10.93
CA ARG A 92 -6.35 3.21 11.86
C ARG A 92 -6.00 2.85 13.33
N TYR A 93 -4.74 2.49 13.64
CA TYR A 93 -4.38 1.98 14.99
C TYR A 93 -3.12 2.58 15.61
N LYS A 94 -2.57 3.64 15.02
CA LYS A 94 -1.37 4.27 15.57
C LYS A 94 -1.78 5.57 16.26
N VAL A 95 -1.76 5.56 17.59
CA VAL A 95 -2.44 6.54 18.47
C VAL A 95 -1.57 7.77 18.79
N LYS A 96 -0.63 8.13 17.91
CA LYS A 96 0.16 9.36 18.05
C LYS A 96 -0.48 10.50 17.24
N PRO A 97 -0.49 11.75 17.73
CA PRO A 97 -0.86 12.90 16.91
C PRO A 97 -0.03 12.94 15.62
N MET A 98 -0.70 13.13 14.49
CA MET A 98 -0.08 13.40 13.17
C MET A 98 0.81 12.29 12.60
N LEU A 99 0.31 11.07 12.54
CA LEU A 99 0.88 9.98 11.74
C LEU A 99 0.53 10.15 10.25
N GLY A 100 0.93 11.27 9.66
CA GLY A 100 0.72 11.53 8.25
C GLY A 100 1.69 12.52 7.69
N SER A 101 2.17 12.25 6.49
CA SER A 101 3.09 13.11 5.78
C SER A 101 2.67 13.28 4.33
N ALA A 102 3.18 14.35 3.70
CA ALA A 102 3.04 14.53 2.26
C ALA A 102 3.92 13.55 1.46
N LEU A 103 4.92 12.95 2.10
CA LEU A 103 5.91 12.05 1.49
C LEU A 103 5.27 10.80 0.87
N GLU A 104 4.42 10.10 1.62
CA GLU A 104 3.74 8.90 1.13
C GLU A 104 2.70 9.23 0.06
N ASN A 105 2.08 10.41 0.11
CA ASN A 105 1.15 10.86 -0.94
C ASN A 105 1.91 11.22 -2.22
N LYS A 106 3.09 11.84 -2.10
CA LYS A 106 4.01 12.09 -3.21
C LYS A 106 4.45 10.75 -3.83
N PHE A 107 4.92 9.81 -3.01
CA PHE A 107 5.31 8.47 -3.46
C PHE A 107 4.17 7.78 -4.20
N HIS A 108 2.97 7.82 -3.63
CA HIS A 108 1.78 7.24 -4.24
C HIS A 108 1.50 7.85 -5.62
N ALA A 109 1.52 9.18 -5.74
CA ALA A 109 1.28 9.85 -7.00
C ALA A 109 2.32 9.46 -8.06
N GLU A 110 3.61 9.49 -7.71
CA GLU A 110 4.71 9.13 -8.61
C GLU A 110 4.63 7.66 -9.05
N LEU A 111 4.43 6.73 -8.10
CA LEU A 111 4.19 5.31 -8.37
C LEU A 111 2.97 5.12 -9.29
N GLY A 112 1.91 5.88 -9.04
CA GLY A 112 0.68 5.84 -9.82
C GLY A 112 0.95 6.10 -11.29
N TYR A 113 1.76 7.11 -11.59
CA TYR A 113 2.21 7.40 -12.96
C TYR A 113 3.17 6.34 -13.50
N ALA A 114 4.15 5.91 -12.70
CA ALA A 114 5.18 4.95 -13.12
C ALA A 114 4.63 3.56 -13.47
N ALA A 115 3.53 3.16 -12.83
CA ALA A 115 2.87 1.88 -13.07
C ALA A 115 1.66 1.98 -14.01
N LEU A 116 1.44 3.12 -14.68
CA LEU A 116 0.39 3.25 -15.69
C LEU A 116 0.61 2.25 -16.83
N GLY A 117 -0.46 1.53 -17.20
CA GLY A 117 -0.43 0.57 -18.30
C GLY A 117 0.31 -0.74 -18.01
N ILE A 118 0.74 -0.98 -16.76
CA ILE A 118 1.35 -2.24 -16.38
C ILE A 118 0.43 -3.43 -16.69
N SER A 119 0.98 -4.50 -17.26
CA SER A 119 0.22 -5.72 -17.52
C SER A 119 -0.12 -6.43 -16.20
N ARG A 120 -1.17 -7.26 -16.20
CA ARG A 120 -1.53 -8.03 -15.00
C ARG A 120 -0.46 -9.05 -14.66
N GLU A 121 0.16 -9.62 -15.67
CA GLU A 121 1.20 -10.61 -15.57
C GLU A 121 2.46 -10.01 -14.91
N ASP A 122 2.93 -8.87 -15.41
CA ASP A 122 4.10 -8.17 -14.85
C ASP A 122 3.81 -7.65 -13.45
N ALA A 123 2.63 -7.04 -13.24
CA ALA A 123 2.19 -6.59 -11.93
C ALA A 123 2.16 -7.73 -10.91
N ASN A 124 1.69 -8.92 -11.30
CA ASN A 124 1.63 -10.07 -10.40
C ASN A 124 3.02 -10.54 -9.96
N GLU A 125 3.99 -10.63 -10.88
CA GLU A 125 5.36 -11.02 -10.52
C GLU A 125 6.08 -9.94 -9.71
N MET A 126 5.89 -8.67 -10.05
CA MET A 126 6.45 -7.54 -9.30
C MET A 126 5.87 -7.48 -7.88
N VAL A 127 4.56 -7.59 -7.72
CA VAL A 127 3.90 -7.57 -6.41
C VAL A 127 4.35 -8.73 -5.53
N LYS A 128 4.55 -9.94 -6.06
CA LYS A 128 5.11 -11.06 -5.28
C LYS A 128 6.49 -10.73 -4.72
N GLN A 129 7.36 -10.14 -5.54
CA GLN A 129 8.70 -9.73 -5.12
C GLN A 129 8.64 -8.65 -4.03
N ILE A 130 7.78 -7.63 -4.22
CA ILE A 130 7.60 -6.53 -3.26
C ILE A 130 7.06 -7.06 -1.93
N VAL A 131 6.01 -7.89 -1.96
CA VAL A 131 5.42 -8.50 -0.74
C VAL A 131 6.47 -9.32 0.01
N GLY A 132 7.34 -10.04 -0.70
CA GLY A 132 8.44 -10.80 -0.12
C GLY A 132 9.38 -9.96 0.76
N LYS A 133 9.48 -8.65 0.52
CA LYS A 133 10.34 -7.73 1.30
C LYS A 133 9.82 -7.42 2.70
N TYR A 134 8.49 -7.50 2.92
CA TYR A 134 7.90 -7.05 4.19
C TYR A 134 6.92 -8.04 4.84
N VAL A 135 6.48 -9.09 4.15
CA VAL A 135 5.43 -9.99 4.66
C VAL A 135 5.78 -10.62 6.01
N ASN A 136 7.06 -10.88 6.27
CA ASN A 136 7.54 -11.45 7.52
C ASN A 136 7.59 -10.45 8.68
N ASP A 137 7.58 -9.14 8.39
CA ASP A 137 7.59 -8.07 9.39
C ASP A 137 6.17 -7.64 9.79
N VAL A 138 5.15 -8.18 9.11
CA VAL A 138 3.74 -7.97 9.45
C VAL A 138 3.38 -8.82 10.66
N THR A 139 3.01 -8.17 11.76
CA THR A 139 2.57 -8.84 12.99
C THR A 139 1.08 -8.63 13.25
N LYS A 140 0.53 -9.31 14.26
CA LYS A 140 -0.84 -9.07 14.76
C LYS A 140 -1.08 -7.61 15.17
N ASP A 141 -0.01 -6.93 15.59
CA ASP A 141 -0.02 -5.54 16.06
C ASP A 141 0.33 -4.56 14.92
N GLY A 142 0.44 -5.06 13.68
CA GLY A 142 0.82 -4.30 12.50
C GLY A 142 2.34 -4.35 12.24
N GLY A 143 2.90 -3.24 11.76
CA GLY A 143 4.33 -3.07 11.50
C GLY A 143 4.93 -1.85 12.22
N PRO A 144 6.17 -1.44 11.91
CA PRO A 144 6.87 -0.33 12.55
C PRO A 144 5.99 0.91 12.70
N TRP A 145 5.97 1.53 13.88
CA TRP A 145 5.03 2.60 14.22
C TRP A 145 5.13 3.82 13.29
N GLY A 146 6.32 4.07 12.75
CA GLY A 146 6.61 5.22 11.94
C GLY A 146 6.71 6.50 12.75
N TYR A 147 6.67 7.60 12.02
CA TYR A 147 7.08 8.91 12.48
C TYR A 147 5.95 9.92 12.30
N THR A 148 5.96 10.96 13.11
CA THR A 148 5.04 12.09 13.03
C THR A 148 5.43 13.02 11.89
N PHE A 149 4.51 13.90 11.49
CA PHE A 149 4.79 14.92 10.49
C PHE A 149 6.03 15.76 10.81
N GLN A 150 6.24 16.17 12.07
CA GLN A 150 7.36 17.02 12.49
C GLN A 150 8.69 16.26 12.59
N GLU A 151 8.62 14.95 12.79
CA GLU A 151 9.79 14.08 12.66
C GLU A 151 10.16 13.98 11.17
N ILE A 152 9.20 13.76 10.26
CA ILE A 152 9.48 13.61 8.83
C ILE A 152 9.88 14.92 8.14
N HIS A 153 9.27 16.04 8.55
CA HIS A 153 9.43 17.34 7.90
C HIS A 153 10.04 18.37 8.83
N ASN A 154 10.86 19.26 8.27
CA ASN A 154 11.16 20.53 8.90
C ASN A 154 9.90 21.40 8.86
N THR A 155 9.28 21.64 10.01
CA THR A 155 7.99 22.35 10.11
C THR A 155 8.05 23.81 9.70
N ARG A 156 9.24 24.41 9.60
CA ARG A 156 9.41 25.80 9.15
C ARG A 156 9.50 25.90 7.64
N THR A 157 10.18 24.96 6.99
CA THR A 157 10.42 24.97 5.54
C THR A 157 9.49 24.01 4.78
N LEU A 158 8.77 23.15 5.50
CA LEU A 158 7.96 22.04 4.96
C LEU A 158 8.75 21.10 4.04
N THR A 159 10.05 20.99 4.27
CA THR A 159 10.95 20.10 3.53
C THR A 159 11.12 18.78 4.28
N ILE A 160 11.18 17.68 3.52
CA ILE A 160 11.48 16.34 4.05
C ILE A 160 12.90 16.33 4.60
N ARG A 161 13.13 15.72 5.78
CA ARG A 161 14.48 15.60 6.33
C ARG A 161 15.30 14.54 5.58
N PRO A 162 16.64 14.69 5.51
CA PRO A 162 17.50 13.82 4.69
C PRO A 162 17.34 12.33 4.97
N GLU A 163 17.14 11.93 6.23
CA GLU A 163 16.96 10.53 6.62
C GLU A 163 15.69 9.89 6.03
N PHE A 164 14.60 10.66 5.90
CA PHE A 164 13.36 10.17 5.29
C PHE A 164 13.40 10.26 3.77
N GLN A 165 14.11 11.25 3.23
CA GLN A 165 14.39 11.33 1.80
C GLN A 165 15.22 10.14 1.34
N ALA A 166 16.21 9.70 2.12
CA ALA A 166 17.01 8.51 1.80
C ALA A 166 16.16 7.23 1.76
N VAL A 167 15.21 7.06 2.68
CA VAL A 167 14.25 5.93 2.66
C VAL A 167 13.39 5.97 1.41
N TYR A 168 12.89 7.16 1.04
CA TYR A 168 12.13 7.37 -0.18
C TYR A 168 12.92 6.99 -1.43
N ASP A 169 14.12 7.55 -1.57
CA ASP A 169 14.98 7.37 -2.73
C ASP A 169 15.41 5.91 -2.87
N LYS A 170 15.70 5.22 -1.76
CA LYS A 170 15.99 3.78 -1.76
C LYS A 170 14.86 2.98 -2.40
N VAL A 171 13.63 3.13 -1.90
CA VAL A 171 12.49 2.35 -2.40
C VAL A 171 12.18 2.70 -3.85
N LYS A 172 12.25 3.98 -4.21
CA LYS A 172 12.06 4.45 -5.60
C LYS A 172 13.10 3.85 -6.54
N ASN A 173 14.38 3.88 -6.18
CA ASN A 173 15.46 3.32 -7.01
C ASN A 173 15.31 1.81 -7.18
N GLU A 174 15.00 1.07 -6.13
CA GLU A 174 14.74 -0.37 -6.23
C GLU A 174 13.53 -0.66 -7.13
N LEU A 175 12.46 0.15 -7.09
CA LEU A 175 11.33 -0.01 -8.02
C LEU A 175 11.70 0.29 -9.47
N ILE A 176 12.61 1.24 -9.70
CA ILE A 176 13.18 1.51 -11.03
C ILE A 176 13.97 0.29 -11.53
N GLU A 177 14.79 -0.31 -10.66
CA GLU A 177 15.52 -1.55 -10.97
C GLU A 177 14.58 -2.73 -11.27
N MET A 178 13.39 -2.75 -10.66
CA MET A 178 12.34 -3.74 -10.94
C MET A 178 11.58 -3.47 -12.25
N GLY A 179 11.86 -2.36 -12.94
CA GLY A 179 11.33 -2.04 -14.27
C GLY A 179 10.22 -0.98 -14.31
N LEU A 180 9.96 -0.26 -13.22
CA LEU A 180 9.08 0.91 -13.25
C LEU A 180 9.80 2.15 -13.77
N ASP A 181 9.09 2.99 -14.52
CA ASP A 181 9.64 4.22 -15.07
C ASP A 181 9.09 5.45 -14.33
N PHE A 182 9.87 5.96 -13.38
CA PHE A 182 9.49 7.14 -12.60
C PHE A 182 9.83 8.43 -13.35
N GLN A 183 8.79 9.11 -13.85
CA GLN A 183 8.90 10.36 -14.61
C GLN A 183 8.95 11.64 -13.73
N TYR A 184 8.58 11.52 -12.46
CA TYR A 184 8.46 12.62 -11.49
C TYR A 184 9.19 12.24 -10.21
#